data_AF-A0A8J6ZZN5-F1
#
_entry.id   AF-A0A8J6ZZN5-F1
#
_cell.length_a   1.000
_cell.length_b   1.000
_cell.length_c   1.000
_cell.angle_alpha   90.00
_cell.angle_beta   90.00
_cell.angle_gamma   90.00
#
_symmetry.space_group_name_H-M   'P 1'
#
loop_
_entity.id
_entity.type
_entity.pdbx_description
1 polymer ?
#
loop_
_entity_poly.entity_id
_entity_poly.type
_entity_poly.pdbx_seq_one_letter_code
_entity_poly.pdbx_strand_id
1 'polypeptide(L)' 'MTELLEKAIARLKTLPASEQDAIAVMILEELEDEIRWDKAFAGSKDTLAKLAAEAMAEYHAGKTQELDPETL' A
#
# COMPACT_ATOMS: atom_id res chain seq x y z
N MET A 1 -17.38 -18.49 0.89
CA MET A 1 -16.52 -17.60 0.08
C MET A 1 -17.40 -16.43 -0.36
N THR A 2 -16.87 -15.22 -0.56
CA THR A 2 -17.74 -14.14 -1.07
C THR A 2 -18.09 -14.43 -2.53
N GLU A 3 -19.26 -13.96 -2.99
CA GLU A 3 -19.68 -14.19 -4.39
C GLU A 3 -18.65 -13.66 -5.40
N LEU A 4 -17.96 -12.56 -5.06
CA LEU A 4 -16.92 -11.98 -5.89
C LEU A 4 -15.70 -12.91 -5.99
N LEU A 5 -15.24 -13.45 -4.86
CA LEU A 5 -14.10 -14.37 -4.84
C LEU A 5 -14.44 -15.69 -5.56
N GLU A 6 -15.67 -16.18 -5.44
CA GLU A 6 -16.14 -17.34 -6.21
C GLU A 6 -16.08 -17.11 -7.72
N LYS A 7 -16.57 -15.95 -8.19
CA LYS A 7 -16.51 -15.57 -9.61
C LYS A 7 -15.07 -15.45 -10.11
N ALA A 8 -14.18 -14.86 -9.31
CA ALA A 8 -12.77 -14.73 -9.65
C ALA A 8 -12.09 -16.10 -9.82
N ILE A 9 -12.27 -17.01 -8.86
CA ILE A 9 -11.71 -18.37 -8.92
C ILE A 9 -12.31 -19.15 -10.09
N ALA A 10 -13.63 -19.04 -10.33
CA ALA A 10 -14.27 -19.70 -11.45
C ALA A 10 -13.67 -19.26 -12.79
N ARG A 11 -13.38 -17.96 -12.95
CA ARG A 11 -12.70 -17.45 -14.14
C ARG A 11 -11.26 -17.96 -14.23
N LEU A 12 -10.51 -17.95 -13.13
CA LEU A 12 -9.12 -18.40 -13.08
C LEU A 12 -8.98 -19.86 -13.54
N LYS A 13 -9.89 -20.73 -13.10
CA LYS A 13 -9.93 -22.15 -13.49
C LYS A 13 -10.09 -22.39 -14.99
N THR A 14 -10.55 -21.40 -15.76
CA THR A 14 -10.68 -21.52 -17.22
C THR A 14 -9.38 -21.23 -17.98
N LEU A 15 -8.36 -20.72 -17.31
CA LEU A 15 -7.09 -20.32 -17.92
C LEU A 15 -6.09 -21.49 -17.99
N PRO A 16 -5.05 -21.42 -18.84
CA PRO A 16 -3.92 -22.35 -18.80
C PRO A 16 -3.22 -22.36 -17.43
N ALA A 17 -2.62 -23.49 -17.06
CA ALA A 17 -1.97 -23.64 -15.75
C ALA A 17 -0.90 -22.57 -15.49
N SER A 18 -0.10 -22.21 -16.50
CA SER A 18 0.93 -21.17 -16.38
C SER A 18 0.34 -19.79 -16.04
N GLU A 19 -0.85 -19.47 -16.57
CA GLU A 19 -1.53 -18.21 -16.27
C GLU A 19 -2.19 -18.26 -14.87
N GLN A 20 -2.74 -19.41 -14.49
CA GLN A 20 -3.25 -19.61 -13.14
C GLN A 20 -2.16 -19.41 -12.09
N ASP A 21 -0.99 -20.02 -12.29
CA ASP A 21 0.14 -19.92 -11.37
C ASP A 21 0.68 -18.49 -11.31
N ALA A 22 0.84 -17.82 -12.46
CA ALA A 22 1.31 -16.43 -12.51
C ALA A 22 0.36 -15.49 -11.73
N ILE A 23 -0.95 -15.66 -11.88
CA ILE A 23 -1.94 -14.85 -11.15
C ILE A 23 -1.97 -15.23 -9.66
N ALA A 24 -1.83 -16.51 -9.33
CA ALA A 24 -1.77 -16.96 -7.95
C ALA A 24 -0.57 -16.35 -7.21
N VAL A 25 0.60 -16.29 -7.84
CA VAL A 25 1.79 -15.62 -7.28
C VAL A 25 1.49 -14.15 -6.98
N MET A 26 0.95 -13.39 -7.95
CA MET A 26 0.62 -11.98 -7.74
C MET A 26 -0.36 -11.76 -6.58
N ILE A 27 -1.38 -12.61 -6.47
CA ILE A 27 -2.36 -12.51 -5.37
C ILE A 27 -1.70 -12.79 -4.02
N LEU A 28 -0.83 -13.80 -3.94
CA LEU A 28 -0.16 -14.14 -2.69
C LEU A 28 0.82 -13.05 -2.25
N GLU A 29 1.60 -12.50 -3.20
CA GLU A 29 2.51 -11.39 -2.93
C GLU A 29 1.77 -10.15 -2.43
N GLU A 30 0.66 -9.77 -3.07
CA GLU A 30 -0.17 -8.63 -2.63
C GLU A 30 -0.72 -8.82 -1.20
N LEU A 31 -1.19 -10.04 -0.88
CA LEU A 31 -1.69 -10.35 0.46
C LEU A 31 -0.59 -10.28 1.53
N GLU A 32 0.62 -10.73 1.21
CA GLU A 32 1.78 -10.62 2.11
C GLU A 32 2.21 -9.16 2.31
N ASP A 33 2.22 -8.38 1.23
CA ASP A 33 2.55 -6.97 1.27
C ASP A 33 1.52 -6.17 2.08
N GLU A 34 0.22 -6.45 1.94
CA GLU A 34 -0.84 -5.82 2.74
C GLU A 34 -0.66 -6.12 4.23
N ILE A 35 -0.39 -7.38 4.60
CA ILE A 35 -0.12 -7.77 5.99
C ILE A 35 1.11 -7.04 6.53
N ARG A 36 2.17 -6.92 5.73
CA ARG A 36 3.40 -6.21 6.12
C ARG A 36 3.11 -4.73 6.34
N TRP A 37 2.36 -4.10 5.44
CA TRP A 37 1.97 -2.69 5.52
C TRP A 37 1.10 -2.41 6.74
N ASP A 38 0.07 -3.22 6.98
CA ASP A 38 -0.79 -3.11 8.16
C ASP A 38 0.01 -3.14 9.45
N LYS A 39 0.93 -4.10 9.56
CA LYS A 39 1.80 -4.23 10.74
C LYS A 39 2.73 -3.03 10.90
N ALA A 40 3.37 -2.59 9.82
CA ALA A 40 4.28 -1.46 9.85
C ALA A 40 3.55 -0.16 10.20
N PHE A 41 2.37 0.05 9.62
CA PHE A 41 1.56 1.24 9.83
C PHE A 41 0.94 1.28 11.24
N ALA A 42 0.46 0.15 11.76
CA ALA A 42 -0.05 0.07 13.12
C ALA A 42 0.99 0.51 14.16
N GLY A 43 2.28 0.21 13.91
CA GLY A 43 3.40 0.57 14.78
C GLY A 43 4.01 1.96 14.55
N SER A 44 3.59 2.70 13.51
CA SER A 44 4.26 3.95 13.11
C SER A 44 3.60 5.22 13.65
N LYS A 45 2.45 5.13 14.34
CA LYS A 45 1.63 6.29 14.76
C LYS A 45 2.42 7.36 15.51
N ASP A 46 3.21 6.98 16.51
CA ASP A 46 3.97 7.94 17.31
C ASP A 46 5.08 8.61 16.50
N THR A 47 5.78 7.84 15.66
CA THR A 47 6.81 8.36 14.76
C THR A 47 6.21 9.34 13.74
N LEU A 48 5.08 8.98 13.13
CA LEU A 48 4.37 9.85 12.19
C LEU A 48 3.86 11.12 12.88
N ALA A 49 3.33 11.03 14.10
CA ALA A 49 2.91 12.19 14.88
C ALA A 49 4.09 13.13 15.19
N LYS A 50 5.26 12.57 15.53
CA LYS A 50 6.49 13.34 15.74
C LYS A 50 6.93 14.05 14.46
N LEU A 51 6.99 13.34 13.33
CA LEU A 51 7.36 13.92 12.03
C LEU A 51 6.39 15.03 11.62
N ALA A 52 5.08 14.85 11.83
CA ALA A 52 4.08 15.87 11.56
C ALA A 52 4.27 17.11 12.45
N ALA A 53 4.54 16.93 13.74
CA ALA A 53 4.82 18.04 14.66
C ALA A 53 6.09 18.81 14.27
N GLU A 54 7.14 18.10 13.86
CA GLU A 54 8.39 18.70 13.37
C GLU A 54 8.14 19.53 12.09
N ALA A 55 7.46 18.96 11.10
CA ALA A 55 7.12 19.66 9.85
C ALA A 55 6.30 20.93 10.12
N MET A 56 5.32 20.87 11.03
CA MET A 56 4.54 22.04 11.42
C MET A 56 5.38 23.10 12.14
N ALA A 57 6.31 22.68 13.01
CA ALA A 57 7.23 23.60 13.67
C ALA A 57 8.15 24.31 12.66
N GLU A 58 8.65 23.59 11.66
CA GLU A 58 9.44 24.17 10.56
C GLU A 58 8.64 25.15 9.71
N TYR A 59 7.39 24.81 9.38
CA TYR A 59 6.47 25.71 8.68
C TYR A 59 6.26 27.02 9.44
N HIS A 60 5.94 26.93 10.74
CA HIS A 60 5.75 28.11 11.58
C HIS A 60 7.03 28.92 11.80
N ALA A 61 8.20 28.28 11.71
CA ALA A 61 9.49 28.95 11.75
C ALA A 61 9.91 29.57 10.39
N GLY A 62 9.07 29.47 9.35
CA GLY A 62 9.37 29.97 8.01
C GLY A 62 10.48 29.20 7.29
N LYS A 63 10.72 27.95 7.68
CA LYS A 63 11.77 27.08 7.11
C LYS A 63 11.29 26.22 5.93
N THR A 64 10.03 26.36 5.55
CA THR A 64 9.41 25.64 4.43
C THR A 64 9.25 26.55 3.23
N GLN A 65 9.23 25.96 2.03
CA GLN A 65 8.89 26.65 0.79
C GLN A 65 7.69 25.98 0.12
N GLU A 66 7.04 26.71 -0.78
CA GLU A 66 5.99 26.14 -1.63
C GLU A 66 6.59 25.07 -2.55
N LEU A 67 5.86 23.97 -2.72
CA LEU A 67 6.27 22.89 -3.62
C LEU A 67 5.95 23.31 -5.05
N ASP A 68 6.96 23.35 -5.92
CA ASP A 68 6.80 23.50 -7.36
C ASP A 68 6.90 22.11 -8.03
N PRO A 69 5.77 21.51 -8.47
CA PRO A 69 5.76 20.17 -9.04
C PRO A 69 6.56 20.03 -10.34
N GLU A 70 6.80 21.12 -11.07
CA GLU A 70 7.54 21.10 -12.34
C GLU A 70 9.06 21.03 -12.11
N THR A 71 9.51 21.11 -10.86
CA THR A 71 10.93 21.08 -10.47
C THR A 71 11.31 19.86 -9.62
N LEU A 72 10.39 18.91 -9.44
CA LEU A 72 10.58 17.65 -8.72
C LEU A 72 11.43 16.62 -9.47
#